data_AF-A0A1H0E8S4-F1
#
_entry.id   AF-A0A1H0E8S4-F1
#
_cell.length_a   1.000
_cell.length_b   1.000
_cell.length_c   1.000
_cell.angle_alpha   90.00
_cell.angle_beta   90.00
_cell.angle_gamma   90.00
#
_symmetry.space_group_name_H-M   'P 1'
#
loop_
_entity.id
_entity.type
_entity.pdbx_description
1 polymer ?
#
loop_
_entity_poly.entity_id
_entity_poly.type
_entity_poly.pdbx_seq_one_letter_code
_entity_poly.pdbx_strand_id
1 'polypeptide(L)'
;MTDAVAPEPTPEQAALFARVRRMMVIAGLTSALAVCIVLIAVGYRLYRGEGSSATVATTDVTATLPKGARIVSTGVAGERLVVTLDIAGVTEIRTFDAKTLKPAGKLKFVSEP
;
A
#
# COMPACT_ATOMS: atom_id res chain seq x y z
N MET A 1 13.88 -35.95 48.03
CA MET A 1 14.26 -34.76 47.24
C MET A 1 15.77 -34.82 47.06
N THR A 2 16.25 -35.27 45.90
CA THR A 2 17.66 -35.20 45.51
C THR A 2 17.81 -33.95 44.65
N ASP A 3 18.37 -32.89 45.22
CA ASP A 3 18.82 -31.72 44.48
C ASP A 3 19.97 -32.13 43.56
N ALA A 4 19.73 -32.07 42.25
CA ALA A 4 20.79 -32.19 41.26
C ALA A 4 21.58 -30.87 41.28
N VAL A 5 22.63 -30.80 42.11
CA VAL A 5 23.61 -29.72 42.06
C VAL A 5 24.28 -29.79 40.70
N ALA A 6 23.91 -28.86 39.81
CA ALA A 6 24.61 -28.69 38.54
C ALA A 6 26.08 -28.38 38.85
N PRO A 7 27.06 -29.09 38.27
CA PRO A 7 28.47 -28.80 38.49
C PRO A 7 28.74 -27.35 38.08
N GLU A 8 29.46 -26.60 38.92
CA GLU A 8 29.80 -25.20 38.61
C GLU A 8 30.54 -25.14 37.27
N PRO A 9 30.13 -24.24 36.37
CA PRO A 9 30.74 -24.14 35.06
C PRO A 9 32.21 -23.74 35.22
N THR A 10 33.09 -24.50 34.57
CA THR A 10 34.51 -24.14 34.47
C THR A 10 34.66 -22.75 33.83
N PRO A 11 35.72 -21.98 34.13
CA PRO A 11 35.90 -20.63 33.60
C PRO A 11 35.84 -20.54 32.07
N GLU A 12 36.29 -21.59 31.37
CA GLU A 12 36.20 -21.71 29.92
C GLU A 12 34.75 -21.84 29.43
N GLN A 13 33.91 -22.62 30.13
CA GLN A 13 32.48 -22.74 29.82
C GLN A 13 31.74 -21.41 30.02
N ALA A 14 32.04 -20.67 31.08
CA ALA A 14 31.43 -19.36 31.34
C ALA A 14 31.73 -18.34 30.22
N ALA A 15 32.96 -18.32 29.71
CA ALA A 15 33.35 -17.46 28.59
C ALA A 15 32.61 -17.83 27.28
N LEU A 16 32.41 -19.12 27.03
CA LEU A 16 31.64 -19.60 25.88
C LEU A 16 30.17 -19.18 25.96
N PHE A 17 29.53 -19.32 27.13
CA PHE A 17 28.14 -18.87 27.32
C PHE A 17 27.98 -17.36 27.12
N ALA A 18 28.91 -16.56 27.63
CA ALA A 18 28.88 -15.10 27.44
C ALA A 18 28.98 -14.72 25.96
N ARG A 19 29.84 -15.41 25.19
CA ARG A 19 29.99 -15.20 23.74
C ARG A 19 28.73 -15.60 22.98
N VAL A 20 28.17 -16.78 23.25
CA VAL A 20 26.95 -17.27 22.61
C VAL A 20 25.78 -16.33 22.90
N ARG A 21 25.63 -15.88 24.15
CA ARG A 21 24.60 -14.91 24.53
C ARG A 21 24.74 -13.60 23.75
N ARG A 22 25.96 -13.09 23.59
CA ARG A 22 26.21 -11.88 22.78
C ARG A 22 25.84 -12.10 21.31
N MET A 23 26.18 -13.25 20.73
CA MET A 23 25.79 -13.56 19.34
C MET A 23 24.27 -13.72 19.18
N MET A 24 23.58 -14.35 20.15
CA MET A 24 22.12 -14.46 20.14
C MET A 24 21.44 -13.08 20.20
N VAL A 25 21.96 -12.15 21.02
CA VAL A 25 21.43 -10.78 21.09
C VAL A 25 21.55 -10.09 19.73
N ILE A 26 22.71 -10.19 19.08
CA ILE A 26 22.92 -9.55 17.76
C ILE A 26 21.98 -10.16 16.71
N ALA A 27 21.84 -11.49 16.68
CA ALA A 27 20.93 -12.17 15.76
C ALA A 27 19.46 -11.78 16.00
N GLY A 28 19.05 -11.69 17.27
CA GLY A 28 17.70 -11.23 17.63
C GLY A 28 17.46 -9.78 17.20
N LEU A 29 18.42 -8.90 17.45
CA LEU A 29 18.29 -7.46 17.18
C LEU A 29 18.24 -7.17 15.68
N THR A 30 19.04 -7.87 14.88
CA THR A 30 18.99 -7.79 13.41
C THR A 30 17.69 -8.34 12.84
N SER A 31 17.19 -9.45 13.37
CA SER A 31 15.89 -10.03 12.98
C SER A 31 14.74 -9.08 13.30
N ALA A 32 14.73 -8.49 14.50
CA ALA A 32 13.71 -7.51 14.90
C ALA A 32 13.73 -6.27 13.99
N LEU A 33 14.93 -5.77 13.65
CA LEU A 33 15.07 -4.64 12.73
C LEU A 33 14.50 -4.95 11.34
N ALA A 34 14.78 -6.14 10.80
CA ALA A 34 14.22 -6.57 9.51
C ALA A 34 12.68 -6.60 9.53
N VAL A 35 12.09 -7.14 10.61
CA VAL A 35 10.63 -7.16 10.80
C VAL A 35 10.07 -5.74 10.87
N CYS A 36 10.70 -4.84 11.63
CA CYS A 36 10.29 -3.44 11.72
C CYS A 36 10.29 -2.73 10.35
N ILE A 37 11.32 -2.95 9.53
CA ILE A 37 11.41 -2.36 8.18
C ILE A 37 10.23 -2.84 7.32
N VAL A 38 9.92 -4.14 7.33
CA VAL A 38 8.80 -4.71 6.57
C VAL A 38 7.48 -4.12 7.03
N LEU A 39 7.25 -4.05 8.36
CA LEU A 39 6.03 -3.48 8.91
C LEU A 39 5.86 -1.99 8.55
N ILE A 40 6.94 -1.20 8.57
CA ILE A 40 6.91 0.20 8.13
C ILE A 40 6.59 0.30 6.64
N ALA A 41 7.22 -0.51 5.80
CA ALA A 41 6.97 -0.50 4.36
C ALA A 41 5.51 -0.89 4.03
N VAL A 42 4.98 -1.93 4.68
CA VAL A 42 3.59 -2.35 4.54
C VAL A 42 2.65 -1.28 5.09
N GLY A 43 2.92 -0.73 6.28
CA GLY A 43 2.12 0.34 6.87
C GLY A 43 2.07 1.59 6.00
N TYR A 44 3.21 2.00 5.43
CA TYR A 44 3.30 3.10 4.48
C TYR A 44 2.51 2.81 3.20
N ARG A 45 2.66 1.59 2.66
CA ARG A 45 1.92 1.14 1.47
C ARG A 45 0.41 1.12 1.71
N LEU A 46 -0.05 0.63 2.85
CA LEU A 46 -1.47 0.64 3.21
C LEU A 46 -1.96 2.07 3.38
N TYR A 47 -1.24 2.90 4.13
CA TYR A 47 -1.61 4.30 4.36
C TYR A 47 -1.67 5.13 3.06
N ARG A 48 -0.77 4.90 2.11
CA ARG A 48 -0.68 5.67 0.85
C ARG A 48 -1.32 5.03 -0.37
N GLY A 49 -1.39 3.71 -0.45
CA GLY A 49 -1.94 2.98 -1.59
C GLY A 49 -3.36 2.47 -1.35
N GLU A 50 -3.75 2.29 -0.09
CA GLU A 50 -5.02 1.68 0.31
C GLU A 50 -5.65 2.50 1.43
N GLY A 51 -5.99 3.77 1.15
CA GLY A 51 -7.05 4.43 1.91
C GLY A 51 -8.26 3.50 2.01
N SER A 52 -8.43 2.86 3.17
CA SER A 52 -9.58 2.11 3.65
C SER A 52 -10.35 1.32 2.59
N SER A 53 -9.82 0.18 2.11
CA SER A 53 -10.60 -0.78 1.32
C SER A 53 -11.57 -1.64 2.16
N ALA A 54 -11.69 -1.38 3.48
CA ALA A 54 -12.50 -2.20 4.38
C ALA A 54 -14.02 -1.94 4.31
N THR A 55 -14.49 -0.94 3.56
CA THR A 55 -15.93 -0.59 3.51
C THR A 55 -16.37 0.04 2.19
N VAL A 56 -15.85 -0.42 1.04
CA VAL A 56 -16.49 -0.07 -0.23
C VAL A 56 -17.74 -0.92 -0.38
N ALA A 57 -18.83 -0.47 0.25
CA ALA A 57 -20.16 -0.84 -0.17
C ALA A 57 -20.20 -0.65 -1.70
N THR A 58 -20.47 -1.72 -2.43
CA THR A 58 -20.71 -1.70 -3.88
C THR A 58 -21.83 -0.73 -4.17
N THR A 59 -21.48 0.53 -4.33
CA THR A 59 -22.40 1.62 -4.62
C THR A 59 -22.45 1.68 -6.13
N ASP A 60 -23.58 1.29 -6.71
CA ASP A 60 -23.82 1.49 -8.13
C ASP A 60 -23.94 3.00 -8.38
N VAL A 61 -23.03 3.58 -9.16
CA VAL A 61 -22.98 5.01 -9.45
C VAL A 61 -23.33 5.22 -10.91
N THR A 62 -24.51 5.77 -11.16
CA THR A 62 -24.92 6.22 -12.49
C THR A 62 -24.46 7.65 -12.71
N ALA A 63 -23.48 7.85 -13.60
CA ALA A 63 -23.04 9.17 -14.05
C ALA A 63 -23.67 9.52 -15.39
N THR A 64 -24.21 10.75 -15.51
CA THR A 64 -24.80 11.22 -16.76
C THR A 64 -23.72 11.68 -17.74
N LEU A 65 -23.81 11.17 -18.97
CA LEU A 65 -23.02 11.67 -20.08
C LEU A 65 -23.73 12.86 -20.75
N PRO A 66 -22.98 13.84 -21.28
CA PRO A 66 -23.54 14.86 -22.15
C PRO A 66 -24.26 14.22 -23.34
N LYS A 67 -25.29 14.89 -23.86
CA LYS A 67 -26.03 14.39 -25.02
C LYS A 67 -25.08 14.20 -26.20
N GLY A 68 -25.17 13.04 -26.85
CA GLY A 68 -24.31 12.68 -27.99
C GLY A 68 -22.86 12.36 -27.60
N ALA A 69 -22.52 12.35 -26.30
CA ALA A 69 -21.18 11.94 -25.88
C ALA A 69 -21.01 10.42 -25.97
N ARG A 70 -19.83 9.98 -26.42
CA ARG A 70 -19.42 8.58 -26.44
C ARG A 70 -18.16 8.41 -25.62
N ILE A 71 -18.10 7.35 -24.82
CA ILE A 71 -16.85 6.92 -24.19
C ILE A 71 -15.99 6.27 -25.27
N VAL A 72 -14.83 6.85 -25.54
CA VAL A 72 -13.88 6.35 -26.56
C VAL A 72 -12.68 5.64 -25.94
N SER A 73 -12.36 5.92 -24.67
CA SER A 73 -11.31 5.23 -23.94
C SER A 73 -11.56 5.29 -22.43
N THR A 74 -11.12 4.24 -21.73
CA THR A 74 -11.06 4.19 -20.27
C THR A 74 -9.68 3.73 -19.84
N GLY A 75 -9.19 4.27 -18.72
CA GLY A 75 -7.89 3.89 -18.17
C GLY A 75 -7.84 4.15 -16.66
N VAL A 76 -6.84 3.57 -16.01
CA VAL A 76 -6.56 3.80 -14.58
C VAL A 76 -5.16 4.38 -14.45
N ALA A 77 -5.04 5.47 -13.71
CA ALA A 77 -3.79 6.15 -13.41
C ALA A 77 -3.66 6.34 -11.89
N GLY A 78 -2.97 5.41 -11.23
CA GLY A 78 -2.89 5.36 -9.76
C GLY A 78 -4.28 5.14 -9.15
N GLU A 79 -4.71 6.05 -8.29
CA GLU A 79 -6.05 6.02 -7.64
C GLU A 79 -7.15 6.72 -8.45
N ARG A 80 -6.89 7.00 -9.74
CA ARG A 80 -7.82 7.72 -10.60
C ARG A 80 -8.33 6.84 -11.75
N LEU A 81 -9.64 6.81 -11.93
CA LEU A 81 -10.28 6.33 -13.15
C LEU A 81 -10.35 7.49 -14.14
N VAL A 82 -9.84 7.28 -15.35
CA VAL A 82 -9.83 8.27 -16.43
C VAL A 82 -10.76 7.80 -17.53
N VAL A 83 -11.71 8.65 -17.92
CA VAL A 83 -12.69 8.39 -18.97
C VAL A 83 -12.52 9.45 -20.05
N THR A 84 -12.14 9.03 -21.24
CA THR A 84 -12.05 9.91 -22.40
C THR A 84 -13.37 9.86 -23.16
N LEU A 85 -13.99 11.03 -23.28
CA LEU A 85 -15.24 11.28 -23.99
C LEU A 85 -14.94 11.96 -25.32
N ASP A 86 -15.62 11.50 -26.36
CA ASP A 86 -15.85 12.27 -27.57
C ASP A 86 -17.24 12.92 -27.44
N ILE A 87 -17.28 14.25 -27.51
CA ILE A 87 -18.50 15.05 -27.46
C ILE A 87 -18.59 15.84 -28.76
N ALA A 88 -19.27 15.26 -29.74
CA ALA A 88 -19.46 15.86 -31.06
C ALA A 88 -18.13 16.30 -31.73
N GLY A 89 -17.10 15.46 -31.65
CA GLY A 89 -15.76 15.72 -32.21
C GLY A 89 -14.80 16.40 -31.25
N VAL A 90 -15.26 16.82 -30.07
CA VAL A 90 -14.42 17.45 -29.04
C VAL A 90 -14.00 16.43 -27.99
N THR A 91 -12.69 16.30 -27.76
CA THR A 91 -12.15 15.41 -26.73
C THR A 91 -12.27 16.04 -25.34
N GLU A 92 -12.93 15.34 -24.43
CA GLU A 92 -13.04 15.69 -23.02
C GLU A 92 -12.59 14.51 -22.15
N ILE A 93 -11.63 14.74 -21.26
CA ILE A 93 -11.18 13.76 -20.28
C ILE A 93 -11.85 14.06 -18.95
N ARG A 94 -12.53 13.07 -18.37
CA ARG A 94 -13.06 13.12 -17.00
C ARG A 94 -12.28 12.17 -16.11
N THR A 95 -11.88 12.68 -14.97
CA THR A 95 -11.18 11.90 -13.96
C THR A 95 -12.10 11.69 -12.78
N PHE A 96 -12.14 10.46 -12.27
CA PHE A 96 -12.88 10.06 -11.09
C PHE A 96 -11.93 9.44 -10.07
N ASP A 97 -12.26 9.55 -8.80
CA ASP A 97 -11.63 8.76 -7.76
C ASP A 97 -12.00 7.28 -7.92
N ALA A 98 -11.03 6.39 -7.99
CA ALA A 98 -11.28 4.97 -8.29
C ALA A 98 -12.03 4.23 -7.16
N LYS A 99 -11.97 4.74 -5.92
CA LYS A 99 -12.57 4.09 -4.74
C LYS A 99 -13.99 4.60 -4.47
N THR A 100 -14.21 5.90 -4.64
CA THR A 100 -15.48 6.56 -4.33
C THR A 100 -16.32 6.88 -5.56
N LEU A 101 -15.76 6.73 -6.76
CA LEU A 101 -16.36 7.13 -8.05
C LEU A 101 -16.76 8.61 -8.11
N LYS A 102 -16.28 9.44 -7.17
CA LYS A 102 -16.54 10.87 -7.17
C LYS A 102 -15.76 11.56 -8.29
N PRO A 103 -16.36 12.53 -9.01
CA PRO A 103 -15.63 13.33 -9.98
C PRO A 103 -14.45 14.05 -9.33
N ALA A 104 -13.28 13.91 -9.93
CA ALA A 104 -12.03 14.50 -9.47
C ALA A 104 -11.57 15.67 -10.35
N GLY A 105 -11.91 15.65 -11.63
CA GLY A 105 -11.52 16.70 -12.56
C GLY A 105 -12.07 16.50 -13.97
N LYS A 106 -11.96 17.55 -14.76
CA LYS A 106 -12.34 17.59 -16.16
C LYS A 106 -11.32 18.39 -16.95
N LEU A 107 -10.86 17.84 -18.06
CA LEU A 107 -9.96 18.47 -19.02
C LEU A 107 -10.65 18.47 -20.38
N LYS A 108 -10.71 19.63 -21.03
CA LYS A 108 -11.30 19.78 -22.36
C LYS A 108 -10.22 20.29 -23.31
N PHE A 109 -10.12 19.68 -24.49
CA PHE A 109 -9.26 20.15 -25.56
C PHE A 109 -10.07 20.99 -26.54
N VAL A 110 -9.47 22.06 -27.05
CA VAL A 110 -10.03 22.93 -28.09
C VAL A 110 -8.97 23.02 -29.19
N SER A 111 -9.42 23.00 -30.45
CA SER A 111 -8.50 23.19 -31.59
C SER A 111 -8.15 24.66 -31.75
N GLU A 112 -6.91 24.95 -32.12
CA GLU A 112 -6.47 26.28 -32.51
C GLU A 112 -7.16 26.68 -33.85
N PRO A 113 -7.57 27.95 -34.03
CA PRO A 113 -8.29 28.41 -35.22
C PRO A 113 -7.48 28.33 -36.52
#